data_AF-A0A7S1TXZ0-F1
#
_entry.id   AF-A0A7S1TXZ0-F1
#
_cell.length_a   1.000
_cell.length_b   1.000
_cell.length_c   1.000
_cell.angle_alpha   90.00
_cell.angle_beta   90.00
_cell.angle_gamma   90.00
#
_symmetry.space_group_name_H-M   'P 1'
#
loop_
_entity.id
_entity.type
_entity.pdbx_description
1 polymer ?
#
loop_
_entity_poly.entity_id
_entity_poly.type
_entity_poly.pdbx_seq_one_letter_code
_entity_poly.pdbx_strand_id
1 'polypeptide(L)'
;MARVEVYAVLGSERRALVKAVEKVCKSAGLGDVQVLPEKLLLKDLKEGVEVGADASLVILCHYNEGRVLLTDRDGMYNDFLVVAHRNCGGNILLVISGVETEGDSLANTAFVDSLVWEGAQNAMGELNTQGRLLTWKGTPSSAHKEQILKALQGQLSPLELPESVIEYANVTNGDKGGGFICNIL
;
A
#
# COMPACT_ATOMS: atom_id res chain seq x y z
N MET A 1 7.36 15.54 14.68
CA MET A 1 8.14 14.40 14.16
C MET A 1 7.23 13.68 13.19
N ALA A 2 7.60 13.50 11.92
CA ALA A 2 6.75 12.79 10.97
C ALA A 2 6.88 11.28 11.22
N ARG A 3 5.75 10.58 11.35
CA ARG A 3 5.72 9.14 11.60
C ARG A 3 5.31 8.41 10.33
N VAL A 4 6.16 7.52 9.85
CA VAL A 4 5.92 6.72 8.64
C VAL A 4 5.80 5.26 9.06
N GLU A 5 4.68 4.62 8.75
CA GLU A 5 4.46 3.21 9.06
C GLU A 5 4.60 2.39 7.79
N VAL A 6 5.47 1.38 7.83
CA VAL A 6 5.76 0.52 6.70
C VAL A 6 5.30 -0.89 6.99
N TYR A 7 4.20 -1.28 6.36
CA TYR A 7 3.59 -2.60 6.49
C TYR A 7 4.09 -3.52 5.39
N ALA A 8 4.55 -4.72 5.75
CA ALA A 8 4.78 -5.79 4.79
C ALA A 8 4.62 -7.17 5.43
N VAL A 9 4.19 -8.14 4.62
CA VAL A 9 4.10 -9.56 5.02
C VAL A 9 5.49 -10.16 5.18
N LEU A 10 6.37 -9.94 4.19
CA LEU A 10 7.74 -10.44 4.19
C LEU A 10 8.70 -9.50 4.93
N GLY A 11 9.45 -10.05 5.88
CA GLY A 11 10.38 -9.26 6.71
C GLY A 11 11.58 -8.68 5.94
N SER A 12 12.04 -9.34 4.87
CA SER A 12 13.11 -8.83 3.99
C SER A 12 12.67 -7.56 3.27
N GLU A 13 11.47 -7.58 2.71
CA GLU A 13 10.85 -6.48 1.97
C GLU A 13 10.62 -5.27 2.86
N ARG A 14 10.06 -5.52 4.06
CA ARG A 14 9.90 -4.47 5.08
C ARG A 14 11.22 -3.76 5.35
N ARG A 15 12.30 -4.52 5.60
CA ARG A 15 13.62 -3.93 5.87
C ARG A 15 14.17 -3.16 4.67
N ALA A 16 14.00 -3.68 3.45
CA ALA A 16 14.45 -3.01 2.24
C ALA A 16 13.72 -1.67 2.02
N LEU A 17 12.40 -1.68 2.18
CA LEU A 17 11.57 -0.49 2.03
C LEU A 17 11.84 0.54 3.13
N VAL A 18 11.94 0.12 4.40
CA VAL A 18 12.31 1.02 5.51
C VAL A 18 13.62 1.73 5.21
N LYS A 19 14.66 1.00 4.80
CA LYS A 19 15.95 1.59 4.41
C LYS A 19 15.82 2.57 3.24
N ALA A 20 14.96 2.26 2.26
CA ALA A 20 14.71 3.15 1.13
C ALA A 20 14.04 4.45 1.57
N VAL A 21 12.99 4.38 2.40
CA VAL A 21 12.28 5.53 2.95
C VAL A 21 13.21 6.37 3.83
N GLU A 22 13.97 5.76 4.74
CA GLU A 22 14.97 6.46 5.56
C GLU A 22 16.00 7.20 4.70
N LYS A 23 16.46 6.58 3.61
CA LYS A 23 17.41 7.22 2.67
C LYS A 23 16.77 8.38 1.92
N VAL A 24 15.50 8.29 1.54
CA VAL A 24 14.74 9.41 0.94
C VAL A 24 14.65 10.56 1.92
N CYS A 25 14.25 10.30 3.17
CA CYS A 25 14.12 11.32 4.21
C CYS A 25 15.45 12.04 4.45
N LYS A 26 16.54 11.28 4.63
CA LYS A 26 17.89 11.82 4.85
C LYS A 26 18.36 12.67 3.66
N SER A 27 18.18 12.19 2.43
CA SER A 27 18.61 12.90 1.22
C SER A 27 17.83 14.20 1.01
N ALA A 28 16.57 14.24 1.46
CA ALA A 28 15.71 15.40 1.31
C ALA A 28 15.83 16.43 2.46
N GLY A 29 16.66 16.16 3.47
CA GLY A 29 16.78 17.03 4.65
C GLY A 29 15.49 17.11 5.48
N LEU A 30 14.57 16.15 5.30
CA LEU A 30 13.44 15.98 6.21
C LEU A 30 14.03 15.54 7.55
N GLY A 31 13.79 16.31 8.62
CA GLY A 31 14.40 16.14 9.95
C GLY A 31 14.11 14.81 10.63
N ASP A 32 13.71 14.82 11.90
CA ASP A 32 13.36 13.57 12.60
C ASP A 32 12.08 12.95 12.01
N VAL A 33 12.27 12.03 11.05
CA VAL A 33 11.25 11.14 10.51
C VAL A 33 11.42 9.77 11.16
N GLN A 34 10.40 9.31 11.87
CA GLN A 34 10.38 7.97 12.45
C GLN A 34 9.81 6.99 11.42
N VAL A 35 10.62 6.05 10.95
CA VAL A 35 10.14 4.97 10.06
C VAL A 35 9.93 3.71 10.90
N LEU A 36 8.68 3.30 11.06
CA LEU A 36 8.27 2.17 11.89
C LEU A 36 8.01 0.93 11.02
N PRO A 37 8.77 -0.16 11.22
CA PRO A 37 8.59 -1.41 10.48
C PRO A 37 7.45 -2.24 11.09
N GLU A 38 6.24 -2.10 10.55
CA GLU A 38 5.07 -2.87 10.99
C GLU A 38 4.93 -4.21 10.26
N LYS A 39 4.69 -5.28 11.01
CA LYS A 39 4.45 -6.61 10.43
C LYS A 39 2.98 -6.75 10.15
N LEU A 40 2.62 -7.00 8.90
CA LEU A 40 1.26 -7.40 8.55
C LEU A 40 1.16 -8.92 8.67
N LEU A 41 0.47 -9.41 9.70
CA LEU A 41 0.20 -10.83 9.88
C LEU A 41 -1.12 -11.20 9.22
N LEU A 42 -1.22 -12.46 8.76
CA LEU A 42 -2.49 -13.01 8.27
C LEU A 42 -3.62 -12.94 9.31
N LYS A 43 -3.29 -12.96 10.62
CA LYS A 43 -4.29 -12.77 11.68
C LYS A 43 -4.78 -11.32 11.75
N ASP A 44 -3.93 -10.34 11.45
CA ASP A 44 -4.31 -8.92 11.44
C ASP A 44 -5.29 -8.66 10.29
N LEU A 45 -5.22 -9.44 9.21
CA LEU A 45 -6.22 -9.41 8.14
C LEU A 45 -7.58 -9.98 8.55
N LYS A 46 -7.64 -10.84 9.58
CA LYS A 46 -8.88 -11.46 10.08
C LYS A 46 -9.50 -10.72 11.25
N GLU A 47 -8.64 -10.17 12.11
CA GLU A 47 -9.02 -9.54 13.36
C GLU A 47 -9.10 -8.00 13.23
N GLY A 48 -8.62 -7.46 12.11
CA GLY A 48 -8.53 -6.04 11.82
C GLY A 48 -7.08 -5.56 11.86
N VAL A 49 -6.66 -4.87 10.80
CA VAL A 49 -5.33 -4.25 10.76
C VAL A 49 -5.32 -3.09 11.74
N GLU A 50 -4.29 -2.98 12.57
CA GLU A 50 -4.07 -1.79 13.40
C GLU A 50 -3.10 -0.85 12.70
N VAL A 51 -3.58 0.37 12.40
CA VAL A 51 -2.76 1.48 11.90
C VAL A 51 -2.62 2.53 12.99
N GLY A 52 -1.43 3.08 13.20
CA GLY A 52 -1.22 4.09 14.23
C GLY A 52 -2.06 5.34 13.98
N ALA A 53 -2.74 5.85 15.02
CA ALA A 53 -3.68 6.97 14.92
C ALA A 53 -3.05 8.33 14.50
N ASP A 54 -1.72 8.40 14.45
CA ASP A 54 -0.94 9.62 14.12
C ASP A 54 0.10 9.37 13.01
N ALA A 55 -0.10 8.34 12.19
CA ALA A 55 0.79 8.08 11.05
C ALA A 55 0.67 9.23 10.03
N SER A 56 1.80 9.90 9.75
CA SER A 56 1.88 10.95 8.73
C SER A 56 1.84 10.37 7.32
N LEU A 57 2.34 9.15 7.13
CA LEU A 57 2.30 8.38 5.89
C LEU A 57 2.22 6.90 6.23
N VAL A 58 1.33 6.18 5.56
CA VAL A 58 1.22 4.72 5.66
C VAL A 58 1.66 4.11 4.33
N ILE A 59 2.58 3.15 4.36
CA ILE A 59 3.04 2.45 3.17
C ILE A 59 2.77 0.95 3.34
N LEU A 60 1.95 0.39 2.47
CA LEU A 60 1.80 -1.06 2.35
C LEU A 60 2.73 -1.58 1.27
N CYS A 61 3.48 -2.63 1.56
CA CYS A 61 4.37 -3.30 0.63
C CYS A 61 4.02 -4.78 0.49
N HIS A 62 3.76 -5.19 -0.74
CA HIS A 62 3.50 -6.57 -1.12
C HIS A 62 4.50 -7.00 -2.18
N TYR A 63 5.28 -8.03 -1.89
CA TYR A 63 6.14 -8.66 -2.89
C TYR A 63 5.37 -9.63 -3.78
N ASN A 64 5.50 -9.42 -5.09
CA ASN A 64 4.86 -10.25 -6.08
C ASN A 64 5.63 -11.55 -6.32
N GLU A 65 5.19 -12.61 -5.67
CA GLU A 65 5.62 -14.00 -5.93
C GLU A 65 4.75 -14.68 -7.00
N GLY A 66 4.01 -13.91 -7.80
CA GLY A 66 2.90 -14.42 -8.63
C GLY A 66 1.58 -14.54 -7.88
N ARG A 67 1.51 -13.99 -6.65
CA ARG A 67 0.36 -14.09 -5.74
C ARG A 67 -0.30 -12.74 -5.42
N VAL A 68 0.02 -11.69 -6.18
CA VAL A 68 -0.65 -10.37 -6.06
C VAL A 68 -2.12 -10.43 -6.52
N LEU A 69 -2.54 -11.55 -7.11
CA LEU A 69 -3.92 -11.83 -7.53
C LEU A 69 -4.86 -12.25 -6.39
N LEU A 70 -4.81 -11.54 -5.24
CA LEU A 70 -5.93 -11.58 -4.30
C LEU A 70 -6.98 -10.61 -4.81
N THR A 71 -8.13 -11.11 -5.21
CA THR A 71 -9.20 -10.29 -5.78
C THR A 71 -9.69 -9.26 -4.76
N ASP A 72 -10.32 -8.16 -5.17
CA ASP A 72 -10.91 -7.20 -4.21
C ASP A 72 -11.97 -7.89 -3.30
N ARG A 73 -12.55 -9.01 -3.75
CA ARG A 73 -13.44 -9.86 -2.94
C ARG A 73 -12.73 -10.52 -1.76
N ASP A 74 -11.43 -10.80 -1.88
CA ASP A 74 -10.62 -11.37 -0.80
C ASP A 74 -10.29 -10.34 0.28
N GLY A 75 -10.62 -9.05 0.05
CA GLY A 75 -10.82 -8.03 1.07
C GLY A 75 -9.57 -7.42 1.69
N MET A 76 -8.42 -8.10 1.63
CA MET A 76 -7.19 -7.68 2.32
C MET A 76 -6.80 -6.23 2.05
N TYR A 77 -6.72 -5.84 0.78
CA TYR A 77 -6.38 -4.47 0.40
C TYR A 77 -7.48 -3.50 0.81
N ASN A 78 -8.74 -3.88 0.66
CA ASN A 78 -9.88 -3.03 1.00
C ASN A 78 -9.92 -2.74 2.51
N ASP A 79 -9.76 -3.77 3.35
CA ASP A 79 -9.67 -3.64 4.81
C ASP A 79 -8.53 -2.73 5.22
N PHE A 80 -7.34 -2.98 4.66
CA PHE A 80 -6.17 -2.15 4.93
C PHE A 80 -6.41 -0.68 4.53
N LEU A 81 -6.90 -0.44 3.33
CA LEU A 81 -7.14 0.91 2.80
C LEU A 81 -8.16 1.66 3.64
N VAL A 82 -9.26 1.01 4.06
CA VAL A 82 -10.27 1.62 4.93
C VAL A 82 -9.68 2.04 6.26
N VAL A 83 -8.95 1.14 6.93
CA VAL A 83 -8.36 1.45 8.23
C VAL A 83 -7.28 2.53 8.10
N ALA A 84 -6.35 2.35 7.16
CA ALA A 84 -5.28 3.31 6.93
C ALA A 84 -5.84 4.68 6.60
N HIS A 85 -6.89 4.76 5.77
CA HIS A 85 -7.48 6.04 5.37
C HIS A 85 -8.08 6.77 6.57
N ARG A 86 -8.76 6.07 7.47
CA ARG A 86 -9.29 6.64 8.72
C ARG A 86 -8.19 7.20 9.62
N ASN A 87 -7.02 6.57 9.66
CA ASN A 87 -5.97 6.91 10.62
C ASN A 87 -4.93 7.91 10.09
N CYS A 88 -4.66 7.94 8.79
CA CYS A 88 -3.70 8.88 8.19
C CYS A 88 -4.33 9.91 7.23
N GLY A 89 -5.66 9.99 7.19
CA GLY A 89 -6.39 10.95 6.33
C GLY A 89 -6.12 10.74 4.84
N GLY A 90 -5.91 9.48 4.42
CA GLY A 90 -5.65 9.13 3.03
C GLY A 90 -4.22 9.35 2.53
N ASN A 91 -3.24 9.68 3.38
CA ASN A 91 -1.83 9.72 2.96
C ASN A 91 -1.22 8.32 2.94
N ILE A 92 -1.56 7.55 1.90
CA ILE A 92 -1.25 6.13 1.76
C ILE A 92 -0.48 5.90 0.46
N LEU A 93 0.52 5.02 0.50
CA LEU A 93 1.15 4.46 -0.71
C LEU A 93 1.05 2.93 -0.67
N LEU A 94 0.73 2.33 -1.82
CA LEU A 94 0.82 0.90 -2.04
C LEU A 94 2.02 0.61 -2.93
N VAL A 95 2.87 -0.32 -2.49
CA VAL A 95 4.06 -0.77 -3.19
C VAL A 95 3.88 -2.25 -3.54
N ILE A 96 3.98 -2.56 -4.83
CA ILE A 96 4.07 -3.94 -5.32
C ILE A 96 5.50 -4.20 -5.78
N SER A 97 6.30 -4.83 -4.90
CA SER A 97 7.68 -5.20 -5.23
C SER A 97 7.75 -6.50 -6.05
N GLY A 98 8.89 -6.82 -6.67
CA GLY A 98 9.04 -7.96 -7.57
C GLY A 98 8.53 -7.73 -9.01
N VAL A 99 7.95 -6.57 -9.30
CA VAL A 99 7.40 -6.21 -10.62
C VAL A 99 8.26 -5.15 -11.29
N GLU A 100 8.69 -5.39 -12.52
CA GLU A 100 9.54 -4.46 -13.25
C GLU A 100 8.77 -3.22 -13.69
N THR A 101 9.35 -2.03 -13.51
CA THR A 101 8.72 -0.75 -13.87
C THR A 101 9.42 -0.17 -15.09
N GLU A 102 8.64 0.40 -16.01
CA GLU A 102 9.16 0.89 -17.28
C GLU A 102 9.50 2.39 -17.22
N GLY A 103 10.74 2.73 -17.54
CA GLY A 103 11.22 4.11 -17.61
C GLY A 103 11.05 4.87 -16.29
N ASP A 104 10.50 6.08 -16.38
CA ASP A 104 10.23 6.95 -15.23
C ASP A 104 8.80 6.80 -14.68
N SER A 105 8.07 5.75 -15.10
CA SER A 105 6.73 5.46 -14.59
C SER A 105 6.79 5.06 -13.10
N LEU A 106 5.71 5.32 -12.36
CA LEU A 106 5.57 4.88 -10.97
C LEU A 106 5.15 3.41 -10.86
N ALA A 107 4.38 2.93 -11.83
CA ALA A 107 3.83 1.58 -11.87
C ALA A 107 4.02 0.95 -13.25
N ASN A 108 4.06 -0.39 -13.29
CA ASN A 108 3.93 -1.12 -14.54
C ASN A 108 2.46 -1.16 -14.96
N THR A 109 2.10 -0.32 -15.93
CA THR A 109 0.71 -0.17 -16.37
C THR A 109 0.11 -1.48 -16.88
N ALA A 110 0.85 -2.26 -17.67
CA ALA A 110 0.37 -3.54 -18.20
C ALA A 110 0.07 -4.55 -17.07
N PHE A 111 0.89 -4.56 -16.03
CA PHE A 111 0.65 -5.38 -14.84
C PHE A 111 -0.58 -4.89 -14.07
N VAL A 112 -0.72 -3.57 -13.86
CA VAL A 112 -1.90 -2.99 -13.19
C VAL A 112 -3.18 -3.31 -13.96
N ASP A 113 -3.15 -3.20 -15.29
CA ASP A 113 -4.29 -3.54 -16.14
C ASP A 113 -4.66 -5.03 -15.98
N SER A 114 -3.69 -5.95 -15.92
CA SER A 114 -3.96 -7.36 -15.62
C SER A 114 -4.61 -7.55 -14.24
N LEU A 115 -4.17 -6.83 -13.20
CA LEU A 115 -4.83 -6.90 -11.87
C LEU A 115 -6.29 -6.45 -11.94
N VAL A 116 -6.58 -5.37 -12.68
CA VAL A 116 -7.95 -4.86 -12.84
C VAL A 116 -8.81 -5.83 -13.63
N TRP A 117 -8.36 -6.24 -14.82
CA TRP A 117 -9.19 -7.01 -15.76
C TRP A 117 -9.26 -8.51 -15.44
N GLU A 118 -8.15 -9.12 -15.03
CA GLU A 118 -8.07 -10.56 -14.76
C GLU A 118 -8.22 -10.86 -13.27
N GLY A 119 -7.70 -9.98 -12.42
CA GLY A 119 -7.76 -10.10 -10.95
C GLY A 119 -9.02 -9.50 -10.31
N ALA A 120 -9.86 -8.79 -11.08
CA ALA A 120 -10.99 -8.02 -10.55
C ALA A 120 -10.58 -7.10 -9.37
N GLN A 121 -9.42 -6.47 -9.48
CA GLN A 121 -8.86 -5.54 -8.49
C GLN A 121 -8.99 -4.09 -8.95
N ASN A 122 -10.21 -3.59 -9.03
CA ASN A 122 -10.51 -2.23 -9.50
C ASN A 122 -9.80 -1.17 -8.65
N ALA A 123 -9.66 -1.41 -7.34
CA ALA A 123 -8.94 -0.53 -6.44
C ALA A 123 -7.50 -0.25 -6.89
N MET A 124 -6.82 -1.23 -7.51
CA MET A 124 -5.44 -1.07 -8.01
C MET A 124 -5.36 -0.07 -9.16
N GLY A 125 -6.35 -0.09 -10.05
CA GLY A 125 -6.45 0.87 -11.14
C GLY A 125 -6.64 2.29 -10.61
N GLU A 126 -7.56 2.47 -9.66
CA GLU A 126 -7.83 3.77 -9.05
C GLU A 126 -6.61 4.30 -8.27
N LEU A 127 -5.94 3.44 -7.46
CA LEU A 127 -4.69 3.79 -6.80
C LEU A 127 -3.59 4.21 -7.80
N ASN A 128 -3.49 3.54 -8.95
CA ASN A 128 -2.54 3.90 -9.99
C ASN A 128 -2.85 5.29 -10.57
N THR A 129 -4.11 5.57 -10.92
CA THR A 129 -4.51 6.88 -11.47
C THR A 129 -4.27 8.03 -10.50
N GLN A 130 -4.39 7.78 -9.20
CA GLN A 130 -4.12 8.77 -8.15
C GLN A 130 -2.62 8.87 -7.79
N GLY A 131 -1.73 8.13 -8.47
CA GLY A 131 -0.29 8.13 -8.18
C GLY A 131 0.04 7.53 -6.80
N ARG A 132 -0.78 6.60 -6.34
CA ARG A 132 -0.69 5.96 -5.01
C ARG A 132 -0.12 4.54 -5.10
N LEU A 133 -0.11 3.95 -6.29
CA LEU A 133 0.46 2.64 -6.58
C LEU A 133 1.87 2.77 -7.17
N LEU A 134 2.83 2.09 -6.55
CA LEU A 134 4.22 1.99 -6.99
C LEU A 134 4.56 0.53 -7.28
N THR A 135 5.37 0.28 -8.31
CA THR A 135 5.94 -1.06 -8.57
C THR A 135 7.46 -0.98 -8.58
N TRP A 136 8.18 -2.07 -8.27
CA TRP A 136 9.60 -2.22 -8.63
C TRP A 136 10.10 -3.65 -8.42
N LYS A 137 11.08 -4.10 -9.21
CA LYS A 137 11.67 -5.45 -9.08
C LYS A 137 12.90 -5.51 -8.16
N GLY A 138 13.41 -4.35 -7.74
CA GLY A 138 14.61 -4.24 -6.91
C GLY A 138 14.63 -2.96 -6.09
N THR A 139 15.51 -2.03 -6.45
CA THR A 139 15.59 -0.73 -5.75
C THR A 139 14.63 0.27 -6.39
N PRO A 140 13.95 1.13 -5.60
CA PRO A 140 13.11 2.19 -6.16
C PRO A 140 13.91 3.16 -7.04
N SER A 141 13.31 3.55 -8.17
CA SER A 141 13.82 4.54 -9.11
C SER A 141 13.86 5.94 -8.47
N SER A 142 14.38 6.93 -9.20
CA SER A 142 14.31 8.33 -8.76
C SER A 142 12.86 8.82 -8.69
N ALA A 143 12.00 8.43 -9.65
CA ALA A 143 10.59 8.76 -9.66
C ALA A 143 9.85 8.20 -8.42
N HIS A 144 10.11 6.96 -8.02
CA HIS A 144 9.54 6.38 -6.80
C HIS A 144 9.95 7.14 -5.54
N LYS A 145 11.22 7.53 -5.46
CA LYS A 145 11.74 8.30 -4.33
C LYS A 145 11.11 9.69 -4.26
N GLU A 146 10.95 10.34 -5.41
CA GLU A 146 10.26 11.63 -5.50
C GLU A 146 8.80 11.50 -5.06
N GLN A 147 8.10 10.43 -5.47
CA GLN A 147 6.71 10.22 -5.06
C GLN A 147 6.56 9.98 -3.56
N ILE A 148 7.45 9.18 -2.96
CA ILE A 148 7.52 9.02 -1.49
C ILE A 148 7.77 10.36 -0.82
N LEU A 149 8.69 11.17 -1.37
CA LEU A 149 9.00 12.49 -0.84
C LEU A 149 7.78 13.43 -0.90
N LYS A 150 7.07 13.47 -2.03
CA LYS A 150 5.84 14.25 -2.19
C LYS A 150 4.79 13.85 -1.14
N ALA A 151 4.64 12.55 -0.89
CA ALA A 151 3.73 12.04 0.15
C ALA A 151 4.13 12.53 1.54
N LEU A 152 5.41 12.44 1.88
CA LEU A 152 5.94 12.90 3.18
C LEU A 152 5.81 14.41 3.39
N GLN A 153 5.89 15.19 2.32
CA GLN A 153 5.77 16.65 2.35
C GLN A 153 4.31 17.13 2.27
N GLY A 154 3.34 16.21 2.22
CA GLY A 154 1.92 16.56 2.08
C GLY A 154 1.58 17.20 0.73
N GLN A 155 2.38 16.94 -0.31
CA GLN A 155 2.20 17.51 -1.65
C GLN A 155 1.26 16.68 -2.53
N LEU A 156 0.84 15.51 -2.06
CA LEU A 156 -0.12 14.67 -2.76
C LEU A 156 -1.51 14.88 -2.14
N SER A 157 -2.53 15.09 -2.98
CA SER A 157 -3.92 15.13 -2.53
C SER A 157 -4.30 13.86 -1.76
N PRO A 158 -5.01 13.91 -0.63
CA PRO A 158 -5.46 12.71 0.08
C PRO A 158 -6.03 11.65 -0.86
N LEU A 159 -5.70 10.37 -0.63
CA LEU A 159 -6.32 9.27 -1.38
C LEU A 159 -7.83 9.35 -1.23
N GLU A 160 -8.54 9.47 -2.35
CA GLU A 160 -9.97 9.18 -2.38
C GLU A 160 -10.14 7.66 -2.42
N LEU A 161 -10.86 7.10 -1.46
CA LEU A 161 -11.05 5.65 -1.40
C LEU A 161 -11.74 5.16 -2.68
N PRO A 162 -11.22 4.11 -3.32
CA PRO A 162 -11.85 3.51 -4.49
C PRO A 162 -13.31 3.11 -4.25
N GLU A 163 -14.17 3.23 -5.26
CA GLU A 163 -15.60 2.88 -5.12
C GLU A 163 -15.77 1.42 -4.69
N SER A 164 -14.98 0.52 -5.29
CA SER A 164 -14.88 -0.90 -4.92
C SER A 164 -14.55 -1.14 -3.43
N VAL A 165 -13.72 -0.28 -2.84
CA VAL A 165 -13.36 -0.34 -1.41
C VAL A 165 -14.52 0.15 -0.53
N ILE A 166 -15.23 1.20 -0.97
CA ILE A 166 -16.40 1.73 -0.27
C ILE A 166 -17.54 0.72 -0.29
N GLU A 167 -17.82 0.10 -1.44
CA GLU A 167 -18.81 -0.96 -1.58
C GLU A 167 -18.49 -2.14 -0.67
N TYR A 168 -17.25 -2.62 -0.70
CA TYR A 168 -16.77 -3.67 0.17
C TYR A 168 -17.02 -3.34 1.65
N ALA A 169 -16.62 -2.13 2.08
CA ALA A 169 -16.79 -1.69 3.46
C ALA A 169 -18.26 -1.60 3.88
N ASN A 170 -19.17 -1.20 2.97
CA ASN A 170 -20.60 -1.13 3.27
C ASN A 170 -21.21 -2.54 3.44
N VAL A 171 -20.77 -3.51 2.63
CA VAL A 171 -21.22 -4.90 2.74
C VAL A 171 -20.73 -5.54 4.03
N THR A 172 -19.44 -5.40 4.35
CA THR A 172 -18.84 -6.03 5.54
C THR A 172 -19.26 -5.38 6.87
N ASN A 173 -19.58 -4.07 6.88
CA ASN A 173 -20.15 -3.43 8.06
C ASN A 173 -21.64 -3.73 8.26
N GLY A 174 -22.34 -4.18 7.20
CA GLY A 174 -23.73 -4.65 7.27
C GLY A 174 -23.88 -6.09 7.73
N ASP A 175 -22.96 -6.98 7.32
CA ASP A 175 -22.90 -8.38 7.71
C ASP A 175 -21.75 -8.63 8.69
N LYS A 176 -22.07 -8.77 9.98
CA LYS A 176 -21.17 -9.43 10.94
C LYS A 176 -20.96 -10.89 10.52
N GLY A 177 -19.96 -11.17 9.67
CA GLY A 177 -19.53 -12.54 9.41
C GLY A 177 -19.09 -12.88 7.99
N GLY A 178 -18.18 -12.09 7.40
CA GLY A 178 -17.43 -12.53 6.22
C GLY A 178 -16.20 -13.35 6.63
N GLY A 179 -16.36 -14.66 6.87
CA GLY A 179 -15.26 -15.55 7.21
C GLY A 179 -14.23 -15.67 6.08
N PHE A 180 -12.98 -15.30 6.38
CA PHE A 180 -11.82 -15.40 5.50
C PHE A 180 -11.42 -16.85 5.22
N ILE A 181 -11.37 -17.25 3.95
CA ILE A 181 -10.65 -18.45 3.49
C ILE A 181 -9.49 -18.00 2.59
N CYS A 182 -8.32 -17.76 3.19
CA CYS A 182 -7.06 -17.86 2.45
C CYS A 182 -6.82 -19.35 2.18
N ASN A 183 -6.96 -19.78 0.93
CA ASN A 183 -6.32 -21.00 0.48
C ASN A 183 -4.88 -20.67 0.10
N ILE A 184 -4.02 -20.48 1.10
CA ILE A 184 -2.57 -20.59 0.91
C ILE A 184 -2.23 -22.07 1.09
N LEU A 185 -2.11 -22.78 -0.03
CA LEU A 185 -1.36 -24.03 -0.11
C LEU A 185 0.12 -23.72 -0.42
#